data_AF-A0A969BQ94-F1
#
_entry.id   AF-A0A969BQ94-F1
#
_cell.length_a   1.000
_cell.length_b   1.000
_cell.length_c   1.000
_cell.angle_alpha   90.00
_cell.angle_beta   90.00
_cell.angle_gamma   90.00
#
_symmetry.space_group_name_H-M   'P 1'
#
loop_
_entity.id
_entity.type
_entity.pdbx_description
1 polymer ?
#
loop_
_entity_poly.entity_id
_entity_poly.type
_entity_poly.pdbx_seq_one_letter_code
_entity_poly.pdbx_strand_id
1 'polypeptide(L)' 'MKHFVAKTTGAAGDADDRFIHETGTGILRYDSNGSAAGGVAVIATFTGIPTLTAGDFYIL' A
#
# COMPACT_ATOMS: atom_id res chain seq x y z
N MET A 1 -10.04 -1.84 -9.33
CA MET A 1 -8.70 -2.45 -9.15
C MET A 1 -8.56 -2.81 -7.68
N LYS A 2 -8.30 -4.08 -7.37
CA LYS A 2 -8.46 -4.71 -6.04
C LYS A 2 -7.12 -4.96 -5.31
N HIS A 3 -6.09 -4.19 -5.65
CA HIS A 3 -4.70 -4.41 -5.19
C HIS A 3 -4.14 -3.20 -4.44
N PHE A 4 -4.97 -2.21 -4.15
CA PHE A 4 -4.57 -0.98 -3.48
C PHE A 4 -5.52 -0.69 -2.33
N VAL A 5 -4.94 -0.35 -1.18
CA VAL A 5 -5.68 0.09 0.00
C VAL A 5 -5.01 1.32 0.62
N ALA A 6 -5.84 2.26 1.06
CA ALA A 6 -5.40 3.41 1.86
C ALA A 6 -6.08 3.36 3.23
N LYS A 7 -5.28 3.37 4.30
CA LYS A 7 -5.75 3.28 5.69
C LYS A 7 -4.87 4.12 6.60
N THR A 8 -5.39 4.47 7.77
CA THR A 8 -4.60 5.19 8.79
C THR A 8 -3.43 4.39 9.34
N THR A 9 -3.45 3.06 9.17
CA THR A 9 -2.38 2.13 9.56
C THR A 9 -1.81 1.42 8.34
N GLY A 10 -0.58 0.90 8.45
CA GLY A 10 0.09 0.12 7.39
C GLY A 10 -0.44 -1.31 7.18
N ALA A 11 -1.68 -1.62 7.57
CA ALA A 11 -2.27 -2.94 7.44
C ALA A 11 -3.05 -3.10 6.12
N ALA A 12 -2.95 -4.28 5.50
CA ALA A 12 -3.78 -4.65 4.37
C ALA A 12 -5.27 -4.69 4.74
N GLY A 13 -6.15 -4.52 3.75
CA GLY A 13 -7.59 -4.81 3.85
C GLY A 13 -7.88 -6.29 3.67
N ASP A 14 -7.26 -6.91 2.67
CA ASP A 14 -7.32 -8.33 2.40
C ASP A 14 -5.97 -8.89 1.88
N ALA A 15 -5.94 -10.17 1.54
CA ALA A 15 -4.72 -10.84 1.08
C ALA A 15 -4.31 -10.46 -0.37
N ASP A 16 -5.17 -9.77 -1.11
CA ASP A 16 -4.95 -9.34 -2.49
C ASP A 16 -4.39 -7.92 -2.57
N ASP A 17 -4.45 -7.13 -1.50
CA ASP A 17 -3.82 -5.80 -1.43
C ASP A 17 -2.30 -5.90 -1.58
N ARG A 18 -1.78 -5.31 -2.66
CA ARG A 18 -0.34 -5.27 -2.97
C ARG A 18 0.28 -3.93 -2.63
N PHE A 19 -0.48 -2.85 -2.75
CA PHE A 19 -0.03 -1.49 -2.45
C PHE A 19 -0.81 -0.96 -1.25
N ILE A 20 -0.11 -0.65 -0.18
CA ILE A 20 -0.71 -0.25 1.10
C ILE A 20 -0.20 1.14 1.45
N HIS A 21 -1.06 2.14 1.33
CA HIS A 21 -0.76 3.52 1.69
C HIS A 21 -1.26 3.83 3.11
N GLU A 22 -0.32 4.10 4.02
CA GLU A 22 -0.60 4.48 5.39
C GLU A 22 -0.81 5.99 5.48
N THR A 23 -2.07 6.43 5.53
CA THR A 23 -2.46 7.85 5.57
C THR A 23 -2.17 8.53 6.91
N GLY A 24 -1.74 7.80 7.94
CA GLY A 24 -1.27 8.39 9.19
C GLY A 24 0.19 8.88 9.11
N THR A 25 1.03 8.23 8.30
CA THR A 25 2.48 8.46 8.25
C THR A 25 3.00 8.81 6.86
N GLY A 26 2.20 8.61 5.81
CA GLY A 26 2.59 8.78 4.41
C GLY A 26 3.42 7.62 3.85
N ILE A 27 3.54 6.50 4.55
CA ILE A 27 4.33 5.34 4.10
C ILE A 27 3.54 4.54 3.06
N LEU A 28 4.16 4.28 1.91
CA LEU A 28 3.68 3.32 0.91
C LEU A 28 4.48 2.04 0.99
N ARG A 29 3.77 0.91 1.15
CA ARG A 29 4.34 -0.43 1.16
C ARG A 29 3.92 -1.21 -0.08
N TYR A 30 4.82 -2.02 -0.60
CA TYR A 30 4.52 -3.07 -1.57
C TYR A 30 4.59 -4.43 -0.88
N ASP A 31 3.52 -5.21 -1.00
CA ASP A 31 3.40 -6.57 -0.52
C ASP A 31 3.43 -7.54 -1.70
N SER A 32 4.59 -8.16 -1.92
CA SER A 32 4.82 -9.05 -3.06
C SER A 32 4.18 -10.42 -2.91
N ASN A 33 3.86 -10.86 -1.68
CA ASN A 33 3.40 -12.22 -1.41
C ASN A 33 2.10 -12.30 -0.58
N GLY A 34 1.50 -11.16 -0.25
CA GLY A 34 0.23 -11.06 0.46
C GLY A 34 0.40 -11.46 1.91
N SER A 35 -0.45 -12.35 2.40
CA SER A 35 -0.42 -12.77 3.81
C SER A 35 0.76 -13.69 4.19
N ALA A 36 1.69 -13.99 3.28
CA ALA A 36 2.87 -14.78 3.61
C ALA A 36 3.92 -13.91 4.34
N ALA A 37 4.70 -14.53 5.21
CA ALA A 37 5.72 -13.79 5.96
C ALA A 37 6.81 -13.21 5.02
N GLY A 38 7.27 -12.00 5.32
CA GLY A 38 8.47 -11.41 4.72
C GLY A 38 8.34 -10.83 3.30
N GLY A 39 7.13 -10.62 2.76
CA GLY A 39 6.94 -10.02 1.44
C GLY A 39 6.63 -8.53 1.40
N VAL A 40 6.68 -7.84 2.54
CA VAL A 40 6.31 -6.41 2.65
C VAL A 40 7.57 -5.55 2.66
N ALA A 41 7.66 -4.60 1.72
CA ALA A 41 8.72 -3.61 1.63
C ALA A 41 8.17 -2.19 1.64
N VAL A 42 8.85 -1.26 2.32
CA VAL A 42 8.59 0.19 2.17
C VAL A 42 9.22 0.65 0.86
N ILE A 43 8.41 1.28 0.00
CA ILE A 43 8.86 1.73 -1.33
C ILE A 43 8.79 3.25 -1.48
N ALA A 44 8.04 3.96 -0.63
CA ALA A 44 8.05 5.42 -0.56
C ALA A 44 7.58 5.92 0.81
N THR A 45 7.99 7.15 1.13
CA THR A 45 7.43 7.95 2.23
C THR A 45 7.10 9.33 1.68
N PHE A 46 5.83 9.70 1.70
CA PHE A 46 5.37 10.97 1.15
C PHE A 46 5.36 12.09 2.18
N THR A 47 5.84 13.27 1.78
CA THR A 47 5.58 14.51 2.51
C THR A 47 4.17 15.02 2.21
N GLY A 48 3.44 15.49 3.22
CA GLY A 48 2.09 16.04 3.03
C GLY A 48 0.98 15.00 2.83
N ILE A 49 1.32 13.70 2.84
CA ILE A 49 0.39 12.56 2.81
C ILE A 49 -0.70 12.73 1.72
N PRO A 50 -0.30 12.69 0.44
CA PRO A 50 -1.23 12.88 -0.66
C PRO A 50 -2.33 11.80 -0.62
N THR A 51 -3.52 12.16 -1.11
CA THR A 51 -4.56 11.16 -1.33
C THR A 51 -4.21 10.36 -2.58
N LEU A 52 -3.94 9.07 -2.40
CA LEU A 52 -3.72 8.13 -3.50
C LEU A 52 -4.98 7.28 -3.73
N THR A 53 -5.18 6.91 -4.98
CA THR A 53 -6.25 6.04 -5.44
C THR A 53 -5.66 4.86 -6.21
N ALA A 54 -6.45 3.82 -6.43
CA ALA A 54 -6.00 2.69 -7.24
C ALA A 54 -5.67 3.07 -8.70
N GLY A 55 -6.15 4.23 -9.19
CA GLY A 55 -5.84 4.74 -10.53
C GLY A 55 -4.43 5.33 -10.67
N ASP A 56 -3.75 5.58 -9.56
CA ASP A 56 -2.37 6.09 -9.55
C ASP A 56 -1.33 4.98 -9.79
N PHE A 57 -1.77 3.72 -9.89
CA PHE A 57 -0.91 2.56 -10.05
C PHE A 57 -1.16 1.86 -11.38
N TYR A 58 -0.09 1.68 -12.15
CA TYR A 58 -0.08 0.80 -13.32
C TYR A 58 0.74 -0.44 -12.99
N ILE A 59 0.10 -1.60 -13.10
CA ILE A 59 0.75 -2.91 -12.97
C ILE A 59 0.77 -3.51 -14.37
N LEU A 60 1.97 -3.88 -14.84
CA LEU A 60 2.21 -4.46 -16.17
C LEU A 60 2.47 -5.96 -16.08
#